data_AF-A0A437MU87-F1
#
_entry.id   AF-A0A437MU87-F1
#
_cell.length_a   1.000
_cell.length_b   1.000
_cell.length_c   1.000
_cell.angle_alpha   90.00
_cell.angle_beta   90.00
_cell.angle_gamma   90.00
#
_symmetry.space_group_name_H-M   'P 1'
#
loop_
_entity.id
_entity.type
_entity.pdbx_description
1 polymer ?
#
loop_
_entity_poly.entity_id
_entity_poly.type
_entity_poly.pdbx_seq_one_letter_code
_entity_poly.pdbx_strand_id
1 'polypeptide(L)'
;MNFLKTTIALAIAILYFNIQGANAQQLNEKELKVNTTPVTRALSAITQLDPVVFEFNTNKFKQLNLPQGKQYGFIAEDVKQFLPGVISTETKWLPAGKNNYRTVNTSNVDYEKLIPLLVGAIKEQQAEIEELKANLHQLKSK
;
A
#
# COMPACT_ATOMS: atom_id res chain seq x y z
N MET A 1 -9.86 -56.45 34.43
CA MET A 1 -9.79 -56.61 32.95
C MET A 1 -10.59 -55.55 32.17
N ASN A 2 -11.34 -54.65 32.81
CA ASN A 2 -12.14 -53.61 32.12
C ASN A 2 -11.41 -52.27 31.98
N PHE A 3 -10.51 -51.95 32.90
CA PHE A 3 -9.74 -50.69 32.91
C PHE A 3 -8.74 -50.57 31.76
N LEU A 4 -8.16 -51.68 31.32
CA LEU A 4 -7.20 -51.71 30.19
C LEU A 4 -7.91 -51.54 28.84
N LYS A 5 -9.16 -52.01 28.73
CA LYS A 5 -9.98 -51.88 27.51
C LYS A 5 -10.44 -50.44 27.31
N THR A 6 -10.79 -49.73 28.38
CA THR A 6 -11.21 -48.34 28.32
C THR A 6 -10.07 -47.38 28.00
N THR A 7 -8.86 -47.60 28.53
CA THR A 7 -7.68 -46.77 28.16
C THR A 7 -7.22 -47.00 26.73
N ILE A 8 -7.26 -48.25 26.23
CA ILE A 8 -6.95 -48.54 24.83
C ILE A 8 -8.00 -47.91 23.90
N ALA A 9 -9.29 -48.00 24.24
CA ALA A 9 -10.36 -47.37 23.47
C ALA A 9 -10.24 -45.83 23.44
N LEU A 10 -9.85 -45.21 24.56
CA LEU A 10 -9.62 -43.76 24.64
C LEU A 10 -8.40 -43.32 23.82
N ALA A 11 -7.31 -44.10 23.87
CA ALA A 11 -6.09 -43.82 23.09
C ALA A 11 -6.34 -43.92 21.57
N ILE A 12 -7.15 -44.90 21.15
CA ILE A 12 -7.57 -45.05 19.75
C ILE A 12 -8.44 -43.86 19.32
N ALA A 13 -9.39 -43.43 20.16
CA ALA A 13 -10.25 -42.28 19.86
C ALA A 13 -9.47 -40.95 19.70
N ILE A 14 -8.43 -40.74 20.51
CA ILE A 14 -7.55 -39.55 20.43
C ILE A 14 -6.71 -39.58 19.15
N LEU A 15 -6.28 -40.76 18.69
CA LEU A 15 -5.54 -40.90 17.43
C LEU A 15 -6.43 -40.61 16.19
N TYR A 16 -7.73 -40.92 16.25
CA TYR A 16 -8.67 -40.61 15.15
C TYR A 16 -9.04 -39.13 15.06
N PHE A 17 -8.98 -38.36 16.16
CA PHE A 17 -9.37 -36.94 16.17
C PHE A 17 -8.33 -35.99 15.53
N ASN A 18 -7.11 -36.46 15.26
CA ASN A 18 -6.02 -35.62 14.74
C ASN A 18 -5.92 -35.58 13.21
N ILE A 19 -6.86 -36.19 12.46
CA ILE A 19 -6.85 -36.21 10.99
C ILE A 19 -7.97 -35.34 10.41
N GLN A 20 -8.16 -34.14 10.96
CA GLN A 20 -8.90 -33.08 10.27
C GLN A 20 -7.86 -32.12 9.69
N GLY A 21 -7.20 -32.56 8.62
CA GLY A 21 -6.29 -31.72 7.85
C GLY A 21 -7.07 -30.58 7.20
N ALA A 22 -6.81 -29.35 7.61
CA ALA A 22 -7.32 -28.18 6.92
C ALA A 22 -6.69 -28.13 5.52
N ASN A 23 -7.45 -28.54 4.50
CA ASN A 23 -7.07 -28.30 3.11
C ASN A 23 -7.18 -26.79 2.83
N ALA A 24 -6.05 -26.08 2.93
CA ALA A 24 -5.99 -24.68 2.52
C ALA A 24 -6.07 -24.61 0.99
N GLN A 25 -7.16 -24.07 0.45
CA GLN A 25 -7.30 -23.85 -0.97
C GLN A 25 -6.37 -22.70 -1.40
N GLN A 26 -5.40 -22.98 -2.27
CA GLN A 26 -4.50 -21.97 -2.79
C GLN A 26 -5.24 -21.14 -3.84
N LEU A 27 -5.55 -19.89 -3.51
CA LEU A 27 -6.19 -18.96 -4.45
C LEU A 27 -5.17 -18.49 -5.49
N ASN A 28 -5.56 -18.54 -6.78
CA ASN A 28 -4.77 -17.96 -7.85
C ASN A 28 -4.97 -16.44 -7.85
N GLU A 29 -3.91 -15.69 -7.55
CA GLU A 29 -3.97 -14.23 -7.45
C GLU A 29 -4.44 -13.55 -8.76
N LYS A 30 -4.12 -14.15 -9.91
CA LYS A 30 -4.58 -13.65 -11.22
C LYS A 30 -6.09 -13.75 -11.39
N GLU A 31 -6.74 -14.71 -10.73
CA GLU A 31 -8.20 -14.88 -10.74
C GLU A 31 -8.89 -13.94 -9.74
N LEU A 32 -8.17 -13.48 -8.72
CA LEU A 32 -8.70 -12.51 -7.74
C LEU A 32 -8.75 -11.08 -8.30
N LYS A 33 -7.93 -10.77 -9.31
CA LYS A 33 -7.85 -9.45 -9.94
C LYS A 33 -8.60 -9.43 -11.27
N VAL A 34 -9.71 -8.70 -11.32
CA VAL A 34 -10.51 -8.49 -12.53
C VAL A 34 -10.20 -7.15 -13.19
N ASN A 35 -10.48 -7.02 -14.50
CA ASN A 35 -10.35 -5.77 -15.27
C ASN A 35 -8.97 -5.11 -15.17
N THR A 36 -7.89 -5.90 -15.24
CA THR A 36 -6.53 -5.37 -15.16
C THR A 36 -6.17 -4.62 -16.44
N THR A 37 -5.79 -3.35 -16.28
CA THR A 37 -5.29 -2.51 -17.38
C THR A 37 -3.87 -2.05 -17.09
N PRO A 38 -3.00 -1.94 -18.11
CA PRO A 38 -1.69 -1.33 -17.93
C PRO A 38 -1.80 0.09 -17.36
N VAL A 39 -0.87 0.45 -16.49
CA VAL A 39 -0.69 1.85 -16.07
C VAL A 39 -0.19 2.62 -17.30
N THR A 40 -0.88 3.70 -17.66
CA THR A 40 -0.52 4.57 -18.79
C THR A 40 -0.51 6.02 -18.34
N ARG A 41 0.25 6.87 -19.05
CA ARG A 41 0.45 8.29 -18.71
C ARG A 41 1.07 8.50 -17.33
N ALA A 42 1.78 7.48 -16.85
CA ALA A 42 2.36 7.47 -15.52
C ALA A 42 3.43 8.56 -15.37
N LEU A 43 4.27 8.76 -16.39
CA LEU A 43 5.30 9.78 -16.38
C LEU A 43 4.66 11.17 -16.26
N SER A 44 3.65 11.46 -17.09
CA SER A 44 2.96 12.75 -17.05
C SER A 44 2.24 13.04 -15.74
N ALA A 45 1.78 12.01 -15.03
CA ALA A 45 1.13 12.18 -13.73
C ALA A 45 2.15 12.40 -12.61
N ILE A 46 3.25 11.65 -12.61
CA ILE A 46 4.30 11.76 -11.59
C ILE A 46 5.08 13.08 -11.73
N THR A 47 5.31 13.57 -12.95
CA THR A 47 6.03 14.85 -13.17
C THR A 47 5.26 16.08 -12.70
N GLN A 48 3.96 15.95 -12.41
CA GLN A 48 3.15 17.02 -11.81
C GLN A 48 3.23 17.05 -10.28
N LEU A 49 3.88 16.08 -9.65
CA LEU A 49 4.00 16.02 -8.20
C LEU A 49 5.27 16.71 -7.71
N ASP A 50 5.13 17.53 -6.68
CA ASP A 50 6.25 18.23 -6.05
C ASP A 50 6.62 17.57 -4.71
N PRO A 51 7.73 16.83 -4.64
CA PRO A 51 8.23 16.31 -3.38
C PRO A 51 8.75 17.45 -2.50
N VAL A 52 8.43 17.41 -1.21
CA VAL A 52 8.80 18.42 -0.23
C VAL A 52 9.51 17.80 0.97
N VAL A 53 10.29 18.64 1.66
CA VAL A 53 10.79 18.33 3.00
C VAL A 53 9.97 19.13 3.99
N PHE A 54 9.42 18.47 5.01
CA PHE A 54 8.57 19.10 6.00
C PHE A 54 8.86 18.60 7.41
N GLU A 55 8.37 19.34 8.40
CA GLU A 55 8.35 18.94 9.80
C GLU A 55 6.93 19.08 10.32
N PHE A 56 6.48 18.14 11.13
CA PHE A 56 5.16 18.24 11.74
C PHE A 56 5.13 19.31 12.84
N ASN A 57 4.04 20.08 12.89
CA ASN A 57 3.81 21.03 13.98
C ASN A 57 3.31 20.31 15.25
N THR A 58 4.24 19.60 15.88
CA THR A 58 3.96 18.75 17.05
C THR A 58 3.58 19.58 18.29
N ASN A 59 4.03 20.84 18.37
CA ASN A 59 3.64 21.79 19.41
C ASN A 59 2.16 22.15 19.35
N LYS A 60 1.62 22.39 18.15
CA LYS A 60 0.21 22.71 17.93
C LYS A 60 -0.70 21.49 18.05
N PHE A 61 -0.22 20.32 17.60
CA PHE A 61 -1.03 19.10 17.49
C PHE A 61 -0.52 17.95 18.38
N LYS A 62 -0.22 18.23 19.65
CA LYS A 62 0.33 17.26 20.61
C LYS A 62 -0.48 15.97 20.74
N GLN A 63 -1.81 16.07 20.60
CA GLN A 63 -2.73 14.93 20.72
C GLN A 63 -2.62 13.91 19.58
N LEU A 64 -1.95 14.26 18.48
CA LEU A 64 -1.85 13.40 17.29
C LEU A 64 -0.62 12.46 17.30
N ASN A 65 0.27 12.57 18.30
CA ASN A 65 1.50 11.78 18.42
C ASN A 65 2.31 11.74 17.11
N LEU A 66 2.46 12.90 16.47
CA LEU A 66 3.16 13.03 15.19
C LEU A 66 4.67 12.80 15.36
N PRO A 67 5.34 12.20 14.37
CA PRO A 67 6.78 12.00 14.41
C PRO A 67 7.52 13.35 14.42
N GLN A 68 8.70 13.36 15.03
CA GLN A 68 9.56 14.53 15.12
C GLN A 68 10.63 14.50 14.03
N GLY A 69 11.13 15.69 13.68
CA GLY A 69 12.21 15.88 12.71
C GLY A 69 11.74 15.99 11.27
N LYS A 70 12.72 16.20 10.37
CA LYS A 70 12.49 16.38 8.94
C LYS A 70 12.06 15.10 8.27
N GLN A 71 11.05 15.22 7.42
CA GLN A 71 10.53 14.13 6.61
C GLN A 71 10.47 14.55 5.15
N TYR A 72 10.69 13.57 4.27
CA TYR A 72 10.45 13.71 2.85
C TYR A 72 9.06 13.16 2.54
N GLY A 73 8.32 13.85 1.69
CA GLY A 73 7.00 13.39 1.28
C GLY A 73 6.33 14.38 0.36
N PHE A 74 5.00 14.43 0.43
CA PHE A 74 4.19 15.33 -0.37
C PHE A 74 3.13 16.00 0.49
N ILE A 75 2.63 17.13 0.02
CA ILE A 75 1.41 17.74 0.55
C ILE A 75 0.21 16.98 -0.07
N ALA A 76 -0.59 16.35 0.78
CA ALA A 76 -1.66 15.46 0.33
C ALA A 76 -2.70 16.16 -0.57
N GLU A 77 -3.04 17.42 -0.28
CA GLU A 77 -4.00 18.18 -1.10
C GLU A 77 -3.46 18.52 -2.49
N ASP A 78 -2.15 18.76 -2.64
CA ASP A 78 -1.54 19.03 -3.93
C ASP A 78 -1.53 17.76 -4.78
N VAL A 79 -1.15 16.62 -4.20
CA VAL A 79 -1.20 15.31 -4.86
C VAL A 79 -2.62 14.94 -5.26
N LYS A 80 -3.61 15.25 -4.43
CA LYS A 80 -5.03 14.92 -4.67
C LYS A 80 -5.58 15.53 -5.96
N GLN A 81 -5.06 16.69 -6.38
CA GLN A 81 -5.48 17.34 -7.62
C GLN A 81 -5.15 16.51 -8.85
N PHE A 82 -4.06 15.76 -8.81
CA PHE A 82 -3.54 14.99 -9.95
C PHE A 82 -3.77 13.48 -9.80
N LEU A 83 -3.65 12.96 -8.58
CA LEU A 83 -3.74 11.53 -8.26
C LEU A 83 -4.63 11.30 -7.02
N PRO A 84 -5.95 11.56 -7.10
CA PRO A 84 -6.84 11.35 -5.96
C PRO A 84 -6.84 9.90 -5.46
N GLY A 85 -6.58 8.92 -6.34
CA GLY A 85 -6.54 7.49 -5.98
C GLY A 85 -5.39 7.07 -5.06
N VAL A 86 -4.35 7.90 -4.93
CA VAL A 86 -3.24 7.66 -3.99
C VAL A 86 -3.43 8.35 -2.64
N ILE A 87 -4.56 9.04 -2.42
CA ILE A 87 -4.86 9.67 -1.14
C ILE A 87 -5.69 8.73 -0.29
N SER A 88 -5.25 8.52 0.95
CA SER A 88 -6.01 7.84 1.99
C SER A 88 -6.48 8.83 3.04
N THR A 89 -7.61 8.52 3.69
CA THR A 89 -8.10 9.30 4.84
C THR A 89 -7.93 8.44 6.08
N GLU A 90 -7.19 8.97 7.05
CA GLU A 90 -7.04 8.37 8.36
C GLU A 90 -7.96 9.08 9.36
N THR A 91 -8.71 8.30 10.12
CA THR A 91 -9.67 8.80 11.11
C THR A 91 -9.16 8.50 12.51
N LYS A 92 -8.84 9.54 13.29
CA LYS A 92 -8.38 9.43 14.67
C LYS A 92 -9.45 9.88 15.65
N TRP A 93 -9.64 9.09 16.70
CA TRP A 93 -10.53 9.42 17.82
C TRP A 93 -9.70 10.04 18.93
N LEU A 94 -10.00 11.29 19.28
CA LEU A 94 -9.28 12.05 20.30
C LEU A 94 -10.20 12.33 21.49
N PRO A 95 -9.70 12.22 22.74
CA PRO A 95 -10.46 12.64 23.91
C PRO A 95 -10.86 14.12 23.83
N ALA A 96 -12.13 14.42 24.13
CA ALA A 96 -12.73 15.75 24.10
C ALA A 96 -13.44 16.10 25.42
N GLY A 97 -12.93 15.58 26.54
CA GLY A 97 -13.48 15.76 27.89
C GLY A 97 -13.76 14.42 28.59
N LYS A 98 -14.39 14.49 29.77
CA LYS A 98 -14.76 13.29 30.54
C LYS A 98 -15.78 12.46 29.74
N ASN A 99 -15.41 11.23 29.39
CA ASN A 99 -16.23 10.30 28.62
C ASN A 99 -16.70 10.83 27.25
N ASN A 100 -15.97 11.76 26.64
CA ASN A 100 -16.31 12.31 25.33
C ASN A 100 -15.12 12.17 24.36
N TYR A 101 -15.42 11.91 23.09
CA TYR A 101 -14.44 11.79 22.01
C TYR A 101 -14.86 12.63 20.81
N ARG A 102 -13.87 13.18 20.12
CA ARG A 102 -14.05 13.83 18.82
C ARG A 102 -13.27 13.07 17.75
N THR A 103 -13.79 13.11 16.54
CA THR A 103 -13.14 12.51 15.39
C THR A 103 -12.36 13.57 14.63
N VAL A 104 -11.14 13.24 14.23
CA VAL A 104 -10.30 14.07 13.36
C VAL A 104 -9.92 13.24 12.15
N ASN A 105 -10.17 13.78 10.96
CA ASN A 105 -9.79 13.16 9.71
C ASN A 105 -8.54 13.85 9.18
N THR A 106 -7.55 13.06 8.75
CA THR A 106 -6.33 13.55 8.12
C THR A 106 -6.12 12.84 6.78
N SER A 107 -5.83 13.62 5.74
CA SER A 107 -5.48 13.07 4.43
C SER A 107 -3.98 12.76 4.37
N ASN A 108 -3.65 11.56 3.92
CA ASN A 108 -2.29 11.06 3.81
C ASN A 108 -2.05 10.55 2.38
N VAL A 109 -0.80 10.64 1.91
CA VAL A 109 -0.39 10.02 0.65
C VAL A 109 -0.06 8.56 0.90
N ASP A 110 -0.67 7.67 0.13
CA ASP A 110 -0.41 6.25 0.09
C ASP A 110 0.76 5.97 -0.85
N TYR A 111 1.97 5.92 -0.26
CA TYR A 111 3.20 5.71 -1.00
C TYR A 111 3.27 4.34 -1.69
N GLU A 112 2.59 3.32 -1.17
CA GLU A 112 2.58 1.99 -1.80
C GLU A 112 1.89 2.03 -3.16
N LYS A 113 0.82 2.82 -3.28
CA LYS A 113 0.12 3.04 -4.55
C LYS A 113 0.91 3.88 -5.55
N LEU A 114 1.88 4.68 -5.09
CA LEU A 114 2.78 5.41 -5.99
C LEU A 114 3.81 4.50 -6.65
N ILE A 115 4.22 3.39 -6.03
CA ILE A 115 5.24 2.48 -6.58
C ILE A 115 4.92 2.00 -8.01
N PRO A 116 3.74 1.41 -8.31
CA PRO A 116 3.43 0.97 -9.67
C PRO A 116 3.35 2.12 -10.67
N LEU A 117 2.95 3.32 -10.24
CA LEU A 117 2.97 4.53 -11.07
C LEU A 117 4.41 4.94 -11.39
N LEU A 118 5.32 4.95 -10.41
CA LEU A 118 6.73 5.25 -10.62
C LEU A 118 7.39 4.24 -11.57
N VAL A 119 7.08 2.94 -11.43
CA VAL A 119 7.55 1.91 -12.36
C VAL A 119 7.04 2.15 -13.78
N GLY A 120 5.77 2.54 -13.93
CA GLY A 120 5.20 2.94 -15.21
C GLY A 120 5.91 4.16 -15.82
N ALA A 121 6.16 5.19 -15.01
CA ALA A 121 6.83 6.41 -15.42
C ALA A 121 8.26 6.16 -15.92
N ILE A 122 9.02 5.32 -15.22
CA ILE A 122 10.38 4.93 -15.63
C ILE A 122 10.35 4.16 -16.95
N LYS A 123 9.36 3.28 -17.16
CA LYS A 123 9.21 2.54 -18.43
C LYS A 123 8.87 3.47 -19.60
N GLU A 124 7.95 4.41 -19.39
CA GLU A 124 7.60 5.45 -20.37
C GLU A 124 8.82 6.29 -20.72
N GLN A 125 9.54 6.78 -19.70
CA GLN A 125 10.78 7.55 -19.88
C GLN A 125 11.87 6.76 -20.63
N GLN A 126 12.02 5.47 -20.33
CA GLN A 126 12.98 4.61 -21.03
C GLN A 126 12.63 4.45 -22.51
N ALA A 127 11.34 4.35 -22.85
CA ALA A 127 10.90 4.28 -24.24
C ALA A 127 11.21 5.58 -25.00
N GLU A 128 10.96 6.74 -24.39
CA GLU A 128 11.32 8.06 -24.97
C GLU A 128 12.84 8.17 -25.21
N ILE A 129 13.66 7.70 -24.27
CA ILE A 129 15.12 7.70 -24.40
C ILE A 129 15.58 6.83 -25.58
N GLU A 130 15.02 5.63 -25.75
CA GLU A 130 15.40 4.75 -26.87
C GLU A 130 14.96 5.32 -28.22
N GLU A 131 13.79 5.96 -28.28
CA GLU A 131 13.34 6.68 -29.47
C GLU A 131 14.29 7.83 -29.83
N LEU A 132 14.66 8.66 -28.84
CA LEU A 132 15.61 9.75 -29.04
C LEU A 132 16.98 9.25 -29.52
N LYS A 133 17.50 8.15 -28.95
CA LYS A 133 18.75 7.53 -29.40
C LYS A 133 18.66 7.06 -30.86
N ALA A 134 17.57 6.38 -31.23
CA ALA A 134 17.35 5.91 -32.59
C ALA A 134 17.35 7.08 -33.60
N ASN A 135 16.65 8.16 -33.28
CA ASN A 135 16.59 9.37 -34.09
C ASN A 135 17.98 10.01 -34.26
N LEU A 136 18.78 10.08 -33.18
CA LEU A 136 20.14 10.58 -33.24
C LEU A 136 21.06 9.72 -34.12
N HIS A 137 20.92 8.40 -34.09
CA HIS A 137 21.68 7.51 -34.96
C HIS A 137 21.34 7.73 -36.44
N GLN A 138 20.06 7.86 -36.77
CA GLN A 138 19.61 8.15 -38.14
C GLN A 138 20.14 9.50 -38.64
N LEU A 139 20.12 10.53 -37.79
CA LEU A 139 20.58 11.87 -38.15
C LEU A 139 22.10 11.92 -38.36
N LYS A 140 22.87 11.13 -37.60
CA LYS A 140 24.34 11.01 -37.76
C LYS A 140 24.77 10.16 -38.95
N SER A 141 23.88 9.32 -39.48
CA SER A 141 24.15 8.49 -40.67
C SER A 141 23.80 9.19 -41.99
N LYS A 142 23.29 10.42 -41.94
CA LYS A 142 23.12 11.31 -43.10
C LYS A 142 24.32 12.23 -43.24
#